data_AF-A0A919YTW6-F1
#
_entry.id   AF-A0A919YTW6-F1
#
_cell.length_a   1.000
_cell.length_b   1.000
_cell.length_c   1.000
_cell.angle_alpha   90.00
_cell.angle_beta   90.00
_cell.angle_gamma   90.00
#
_symmetry.space_group_name_H-M   'P 1'
#
loop_
_entity.id
_entity.type
_entity.pdbx_description
1 polymer ?
#
loop_
_entity_poly.entity_id
_entity_poly.type
_entity_poly.pdbx_seq_one_letter_code
_entity_poly.pdbx_strand_id
1 'polypeptide(L)'
;MTTEITPSDLRNFTVSTEIFFKPNLDIYAQMTYIVLSSSTSDAASLTIDEVAKKGRMTTKQAVKSMQTLIQEKLIPHKLFRKMIGEFQDDRLSWAAKGLLTYCKEHRNITLSELLNLSDQSSEDENSIRKALAELEMYGYFEELPELRKLVHSQ
;
A
#
# COMPACT_ATOMS: atom_id res chain seq x y z
N MET A 1 -41.80 16.84 22.07
CA MET A 1 -40.56 16.23 22.60
C MET A 1 -39.44 16.68 21.66
N THR A 2 -38.84 17.83 21.95
CA THR A 2 -37.73 18.42 21.19
C THR A 2 -36.45 17.77 21.67
N THR A 3 -35.86 16.90 20.86
CA THR A 3 -34.53 16.32 21.12
C THR A 3 -33.49 17.43 21.07
N GLU A 4 -32.98 17.82 22.24
CA GLU A 4 -31.79 18.66 22.33
C GLU A 4 -30.60 17.88 21.78
N ILE A 5 -30.03 18.36 20.68
CA ILE A 5 -28.82 17.80 20.10
C ILE A 5 -27.66 18.29 20.96
N THR A 6 -27.14 17.43 21.84
CA THR A 6 -25.93 17.69 22.61
C THR A 6 -24.74 17.85 21.66
N PRO A 7 -23.87 18.87 21.82
CA PRO A 7 -22.73 19.12 20.92
C PRO A 7 -21.67 18.01 20.92
N SER A 8 -21.77 17.02 21.83
CA SER A 8 -20.94 15.79 21.82
C SER A 8 -21.28 14.82 20.68
N ASP A 9 -22.42 14.96 20.01
CA ASP A 9 -22.83 14.13 18.87
C ASP A 9 -22.51 14.75 17.50
N LEU A 10 -21.99 15.98 17.48
CA LEU A 10 -21.48 16.61 16.26
C LEU A 10 -20.11 16.03 15.93
N ARG A 11 -20.10 14.91 15.19
CA ARG A 11 -18.88 14.43 14.54
C ARG A 11 -18.53 15.38 13.39
N ASN A 12 -17.64 16.33 13.68
CA ASN A 12 -17.03 17.16 12.65
C ASN A 12 -16.06 16.30 11.85
N PHE A 13 -16.34 16.10 10.56
CA PHE A 13 -15.44 15.41 9.64
C PHE A 13 -14.82 16.43 8.71
N THR A 14 -13.51 16.62 8.83
CA THR A 14 -12.76 17.42 7.86
C THR A 14 -12.29 16.50 6.74
N VAL A 15 -12.98 16.52 5.61
CA VAL A 15 -12.52 15.86 4.39
C VAL A 15 -11.68 16.87 3.61
N SER A 16 -10.45 16.50 3.24
CA SER A 16 -9.60 17.34 2.39
C SER A 16 -10.33 17.62 1.07
N THR A 17 -10.27 18.87 0.60
CA THR A 17 -10.87 19.25 -0.68
C THR A 17 -10.09 18.71 -1.87
N GLU A 18 -8.86 18.21 -1.66
CA GLU A 18 -7.97 17.62 -2.67
C GLU A 18 -8.66 16.53 -3.52
N ILE A 19 -9.55 15.75 -2.90
CA ILE A 19 -10.29 14.70 -3.61
C ILE A 19 -11.16 15.25 -4.74
N PHE A 20 -11.76 16.44 -4.55
CA PHE A 20 -12.64 17.07 -5.53
C PHE A 20 -11.87 17.65 -6.72
N PHE A 21 -10.55 17.85 -6.58
CA PHE A 21 -9.69 18.30 -7.67
C PHE A 21 -9.16 17.14 -8.53
N LYS A 22 -9.59 15.90 -8.26
CA LYS A 22 -9.21 14.69 -9.02
C LYS A 22 -10.42 14.12 -9.78
N PRO A 23 -10.74 14.66 -10.98
CA PRO A 23 -11.98 14.33 -11.69
C PRO A 23 -12.07 12.88 -12.17
N ASN A 24 -10.94 12.17 -12.24
CA ASN A 24 -10.86 10.80 -12.73
C ASN A 24 -11.08 9.74 -11.64
N LEU A 25 -11.31 10.14 -10.39
CA LEU A 25 -11.62 9.18 -9.32
C LEU A 25 -13.02 8.63 -9.51
N ASP A 26 -13.13 7.31 -9.61
CA ASP A 26 -14.43 6.64 -9.59
C ASP A 26 -15.09 6.77 -8.20
N ILE A 27 -16.37 6.39 -8.14
CA ILE A 27 -17.15 6.45 -6.91
C ILE A 27 -16.54 5.60 -5.78
N TYR A 28 -15.84 4.51 -6.10
CA TYR A 28 -15.25 3.64 -5.09
C TYR A 28 -13.99 4.27 -4.50
N ALA A 29 -13.10 4.83 -5.32
CA ALA A 29 -11.94 5.58 -4.86
C ALA A 29 -12.35 6.79 -4.00
N GLN A 30 -13.39 7.51 -4.41
CA GLN A 30 -13.95 8.60 -3.61
C GLN A 30 -14.44 8.11 -2.24
N MET A 31 -15.26 7.05 -2.23
CA MET A 31 -15.78 6.49 -0.99
C MET A 31 -14.70 5.90 -0.08
N THR A 32 -13.69 5.22 -0.64
CA THR A 32 -12.55 4.72 0.12
C THR A 32 -11.80 5.87 0.79
N TYR A 33 -11.53 6.97 0.07
CA TYR A 33 -10.86 8.13 0.66
C TYR A 33 -11.68 8.77 1.79
N ILE A 34 -13.00 8.91 1.60
CA ILE A 34 -13.90 9.43 2.64
C ILE A 34 -13.88 8.54 3.87
N VAL A 35 -13.97 7.21 3.70
CA VAL A 35 -13.92 6.25 4.82
C VAL A 35 -12.60 6.39 5.58
N LEU A 36 -11.47 6.43 4.89
CA LEU A 36 -10.15 6.58 5.50
C LEU A 36 -10.01 7.93 6.23
N SER A 37 -10.49 9.01 5.63
CA SER A 37 -10.41 10.37 6.20
C SER A 37 -11.37 10.60 7.37
N SER A 38 -12.49 9.87 7.38
CA SER A 38 -13.51 9.95 8.44
C SER A 38 -13.20 9.07 9.66
N SER A 39 -12.15 8.24 9.59
CA SER A 39 -11.73 7.42 10.71
C SER A 39 -11.22 8.30 11.85
N THR A 40 -11.94 8.32 12.97
CA THR A 40 -11.55 9.06 14.19
C THR A 40 -10.31 8.46 14.87
N SER A 41 -10.02 7.19 14.58
CA SER A 41 -8.79 6.49 14.93
C SER A 41 -7.83 6.53 13.75
N ASP A 42 -6.53 6.35 13.99
CA ASP A 42 -5.51 6.20 12.94
C ASP A 42 -6.06 5.32 11.81
N ALA A 43 -6.20 5.84 10.59
CA ALA A 43 -6.77 5.12 9.45
C ALA A 43 -6.08 3.76 9.23
N ALA A 44 -4.85 3.64 9.70
CA ALA A 44 -4.08 2.41 9.68
C ALA A 44 -4.54 1.33 10.69
N SER A 45 -5.55 1.59 11.52
CA SER A 45 -6.20 0.58 12.38
C SER A 45 -7.34 -0.14 11.67
N LEU A 46 -7.84 0.39 10.56
CA LEU A 46 -8.88 -0.26 9.78
C LEU A 46 -8.30 -1.45 9.01
N THR A 47 -9.11 -2.50 8.89
CA THR A 47 -8.89 -3.59 7.94
C THR A 47 -9.51 -3.27 6.59
N ILE A 48 -9.05 -3.93 5.52
CA ILE A 48 -9.61 -3.72 4.18
C ILE A 48 -11.10 -4.09 4.10
N ASP A 49 -11.54 -5.10 4.87
CA ASP A 49 -12.94 -5.52 4.92
C ASP A 49 -13.83 -4.48 5.61
N GLU A 50 -13.31 -3.79 6.63
CA GLU A 50 -14.02 -2.67 7.26
C GLU A 50 -14.15 -1.48 6.32
N VAL A 51 -13.10 -1.17 5.55
CA VAL A 51 -13.14 -0.14 4.51
C VAL A 51 -14.18 -0.49 3.46
N ALA A 52 -14.17 -1.73 2.96
CA ALA A 52 -15.13 -2.23 1.99
C ALA A 52 -16.58 -2.14 2.51
N LYS A 53 -16.81 -2.61 3.75
CA LYS A 53 -18.13 -2.56 4.40
C LYS A 53 -18.62 -1.14 4.60
N LYS A 54 -17.80 -0.23 5.12
CA LYS A 54 -18.15 1.18 5.34
C LYS A 54 -18.38 1.92 4.02
N GLY A 55 -17.58 1.60 3.00
CA GLY A 55 -17.68 2.14 1.65
C GLY A 55 -18.77 1.48 0.78
N ARG A 56 -19.50 0.48 1.31
CA ARG A 56 -20.55 -0.27 0.62
C ARG A 56 -20.07 -0.85 -0.73
N MET A 57 -18.89 -1.46 -0.71
CA MET A 57 -18.26 -2.06 -1.87
C MET A 57 -17.66 -3.42 -1.51
N THR A 58 -17.23 -4.18 -2.52
CA THR A 58 -16.51 -5.43 -2.29
C THR A 58 -15.06 -5.16 -1.85
N THR A 59 -14.44 -6.11 -1.15
CA THR A 59 -13.02 -6.03 -0.76
C THR A 59 -12.12 -5.82 -1.98
N LYS A 60 -12.41 -6.49 -3.10
CA LYS A 60 -11.69 -6.30 -4.38
C LYS A 60 -11.78 -4.87 -4.92
N GLN A 61 -12.96 -4.25 -4.83
CA GLN A 61 -13.14 -2.85 -5.21
C GLN A 61 -12.38 -1.92 -4.26
N ALA A 62 -12.40 -2.19 -2.96
CA ALA A 62 -11.64 -1.42 -1.98
C ALA A 62 -10.13 -1.48 -2.25
N VAL A 63 -9.58 -2.67 -2.54
CA VAL A 63 -8.15 -2.83 -2.89
C VAL A 63 -7.79 -1.98 -4.11
N LYS A 64 -8.55 -2.12 -5.22
CA LYS A 64 -8.33 -1.32 -6.44
C LYS A 64 -8.45 0.19 -6.20
N SER A 65 -9.41 0.58 -5.37
CA SER A 65 -9.62 1.97 -4.98
C SER A 65 -8.42 2.50 -4.23
N MET A 66 -7.88 1.76 -3.26
CA MET A 66 -6.67 2.18 -2.56
C MET A 66 -5.44 2.25 -3.48
N GLN A 67 -5.31 1.34 -4.46
CA GLN A 67 -4.25 1.42 -5.47
C GLN A 67 -4.34 2.73 -6.27
N THR A 68 -5.56 3.10 -6.68
CA THR A 68 -5.84 4.36 -7.40
C THR A 68 -5.49 5.57 -6.54
N LEU A 69 -5.86 5.57 -5.25
CA LEU A 69 -5.55 6.66 -4.33
C LEU A 69 -4.05 6.83 -4.09
N ILE A 70 -3.26 5.75 -4.11
CA ILE A 70 -1.79 5.83 -4.05
C ILE A 70 -1.23 6.45 -5.34
N GLN A 71 -1.69 6.02 -6.50
CA GLN A 71 -1.25 6.55 -7.79
C GLN A 71 -1.51 8.06 -7.88
N GLU A 72 -2.64 8.51 -7.36
CA GLU A 72 -3.00 9.94 -7.28
C GLU A 72 -2.35 10.68 -6.11
N LYS A 73 -1.51 10.01 -5.31
CA LYS A 73 -0.79 10.53 -4.13
C LYS A 73 -1.71 11.07 -3.03
N LEU A 74 -2.94 10.58 -2.97
CA LEU A 74 -3.92 10.95 -1.95
C LEU A 74 -3.74 10.18 -0.65
N ILE A 75 -3.12 9.00 -0.71
CA ILE A 75 -2.74 8.21 0.48
C ILE A 75 -1.30 7.69 0.35
N PRO A 76 -0.58 7.48 1.45
CA PRO A 76 0.78 6.95 1.42
C PRO A 76 0.81 5.44 1.17
N HIS A 77 1.88 4.94 0.53
CA HIS A 77 2.09 3.51 0.31
C HIS A 77 2.10 2.70 1.61
N LYS A 78 2.63 3.26 2.70
CA LYS A 78 2.64 2.64 4.03
C LYS A 78 1.25 2.23 4.52
N LEU A 79 0.24 3.07 4.29
CA LEU A 79 -1.14 2.78 4.71
C LEU A 79 -1.70 1.56 3.95
N PHE A 80 -1.49 1.51 2.64
CA PHE A 80 -1.89 0.38 1.82
C PHE A 80 -1.23 -0.92 2.26
N ARG A 81 0.10 -0.91 2.43
CA ARG A 81 0.84 -2.11 2.85
C ARG A 81 0.35 -2.66 4.17
N LYS A 82 0.10 -1.80 5.17
CA LYS A 82 -0.40 -2.22 6.48
C LYS A 82 -1.80 -2.84 6.40
N MET A 83 -2.64 -2.38 5.47
CA MET A 83 -4.03 -2.83 5.37
C MET A 83 -4.20 -4.08 4.49
N ILE A 84 -3.39 -4.20 3.43
CA ILE A 84 -3.47 -5.29 2.45
C ILE A 84 -2.50 -6.44 2.79
N GLY A 85 -1.29 -6.10 3.23
CA GLY A 85 -0.19 -7.05 3.39
C GLY A 85 0.52 -7.36 2.06
N GLU A 86 1.79 -7.77 2.13
CA GLU A 86 2.63 -8.04 0.96
C GLU A 86 2.11 -9.17 0.06
N PHE A 87 1.51 -10.21 0.63
CA PHE A 87 1.04 -11.36 -0.14
C PHE A 87 -0.24 -11.07 -0.93
N GLN A 88 -1.06 -10.13 -0.45
CA GLN A 88 -2.30 -9.71 -1.12
C GLN A 88 -2.11 -8.48 -2.02
N ASP A 89 -0.90 -7.91 -2.09
CA ASP A 89 -0.61 -6.85 -3.06
C ASP A 89 -0.43 -7.48 -4.45
N ASP A 90 -1.48 -7.39 -5.26
CA ASP A 90 -1.48 -7.88 -6.65
C ASP A 90 -0.56 -7.08 -7.58
N ARG A 91 0.02 -5.96 -7.12
CA ARG A 91 1.00 -5.18 -7.89
C ARG A 91 2.40 -5.79 -7.83
N LEU A 92 2.68 -6.64 -6.83
CA LEU A 92 3.95 -7.34 -6.68
C LEU A 92 3.91 -8.69 -7.39
N SER A 93 4.95 -8.99 -8.16
CA SER A 93 5.20 -10.34 -8.67
C SER A 93 5.50 -11.32 -7.55
N TRP A 94 5.35 -12.62 -7.82
CA TRP A 94 5.77 -13.68 -6.91
C TRP A 94 7.28 -13.62 -6.58
N ALA A 95 8.10 -13.24 -7.57
CA ALA A 95 9.53 -13.04 -7.36
C ALA A 95 9.80 -11.90 -6.36
N ALA A 96 9.11 -10.75 -6.51
CA ALA A 96 9.22 -9.64 -5.58
C ALA A 96 8.75 -10.01 -4.16
N LYS A 97 7.64 -10.75 -4.03
CA LYS A 97 7.16 -11.23 -2.73
C LYS A 97 8.16 -12.17 -2.06
N GLY A 98 8.67 -13.16 -2.79
CA GLY A 98 9.68 -14.10 -2.28
C GLY A 98 10.98 -13.40 -1.88
N LEU A 99 11.47 -12.48 -2.72
CA LEU A 99 12.66 -11.69 -2.44
C LEU A 99 12.49 -10.83 -1.19
N LEU A 100 11.33 -10.18 -1.03
CA LEU A 100 11.01 -9.40 0.17
C LEU A 100 11.04 -10.27 1.43
N THR A 101 10.39 -11.44 1.41
CA THR A 101 10.41 -12.39 2.53
C THR A 101 11.85 -12.82 2.87
N TYR A 102 12.63 -13.20 1.86
CA TYR A 102 14.02 -13.59 2.03
C TYR A 102 14.86 -12.47 2.65
N CYS A 103 14.74 -11.24 2.15
CA CYS A 103 15.51 -10.10 2.68
C CYS A 103 15.09 -9.68 4.10
N LYS A 104 13.82 -9.94 4.50
CA LYS A 104 13.38 -9.73 5.89
C LYS A 104 14.13 -10.64 6.87
N GLU A 105 14.45 -11.87 6.45
CA GLU A 105 15.22 -12.85 7.23
C GLU A 105 16.73 -12.62 7.11
N HIS A 106 17.21 -12.11 5.97
CA HIS A 106 18.62 -11.91 5.65
C HIS A 106 18.97 -10.43 5.41
N ARG A 107 18.82 -9.58 6.43
CA ARG A 107 18.93 -8.10 6.30
C ARG A 107 20.28 -7.55 5.81
N ASN A 108 21.35 -8.33 5.90
CA ASN A 108 22.70 -7.92 5.52
C ASN A 108 23.16 -8.53 4.19
N ILE A 109 22.27 -9.21 3.46
CA ILE A 109 22.64 -9.79 2.18
C ILE A 109 23.09 -8.71 1.19
N THR A 110 24.07 -9.05 0.36
CA THR A 110 24.56 -8.22 -0.74
C THR A 110 23.91 -8.61 -2.06
N LEU A 111 23.93 -7.72 -3.06
CA LEU A 111 23.39 -8.04 -4.38
C LEU A 111 24.12 -9.25 -4.99
N SER A 112 25.44 -9.33 -4.83
CA SER A 112 26.24 -10.44 -5.35
C SER A 112 25.84 -11.77 -4.72
N GLU A 113 25.57 -11.81 -3.42
CA GLU A 113 25.09 -13.03 -2.75
C GLU A 113 23.69 -13.42 -3.25
N LEU A 114 22.78 -12.46 -3.46
CA LEU A 114 21.47 -12.74 -4.06
C LEU A 114 21.59 -13.31 -5.48
N LEU A 115 22.46 -12.74 -6.31
CA LEU A 115 22.69 -13.23 -7.68
C LEU A 115 23.37 -14.61 -7.69
N ASN A 116 24.22 -14.91 -6.70
CA ASN A 116 24.80 -16.24 -6.55
C ASN A 116 23.77 -17.30 -6.10
N LEU A 117 22.65 -16.89 -5.51
CA LEU A 117 21.57 -17.79 -5.10
C LEU A 117 20.60 -18.10 -6.24
N SER A 118 20.47 -17.21 -7.23
CA SER A 118 19.86 -17.57 -8.51
C SER A 118 20.81 -18.52 -9.25
N ASP A 119 20.29 -19.64 -9.76
CA ASP A 119 21.06 -20.47 -10.70
C ASP A 119 21.64 -19.57 -11.80
N GLN A 120 22.82 -19.91 -12.32
CA GLN A 120 23.65 -19.09 -13.23
C GLN A 120 23.02 -18.80 -14.62
N SER A 121 21.69 -18.72 -14.72
CA SER A 121 20.96 -18.25 -15.88
C SER A 121 20.83 -16.73 -15.86
N SER A 122 21.14 -16.10 -16.99
CA SER A 122 20.91 -14.65 -17.20
C SER A 122 19.44 -14.22 -17.06
N GLU A 123 18.50 -15.16 -17.12
CA GLU A 123 17.08 -14.89 -16.92
C GLU A 123 16.76 -14.58 -15.45
N ASP A 124 17.43 -15.28 -14.52
CA ASP A 124 17.17 -15.16 -13.09
C ASP A 124 17.82 -13.91 -12.47
N GLU A 125 19.00 -13.50 -12.96
CA GLU A 125 19.61 -12.22 -12.56
C GLU A 125 18.71 -11.03 -12.92
N ASN A 126 18.15 -11.05 -14.13
CA ASN A 126 17.22 -10.03 -14.59
C ASN A 126 15.91 -10.07 -13.80
N SER A 127 15.49 -11.25 -13.36
CA SER A 127 14.32 -11.44 -12.49
C SER A 127 14.51 -10.76 -11.13
N ILE A 128 15.68 -10.94 -10.49
CA ILE A 128 16.01 -10.31 -9.20
C ILE A 128 16.02 -8.77 -9.33
N ARG A 129 16.65 -8.24 -10.38
CA ARG A 129 16.69 -6.78 -10.60
C ARG A 129 15.30 -6.19 -10.84
N LYS A 130 14.45 -6.87 -11.62
CA LYS A 130 13.04 -6.47 -11.81
C LYS A 130 12.26 -6.50 -10.52
N ALA A 131 12.42 -7.57 -9.73
CA ALA A 131 11.79 -7.70 -8.41
C ALA A 131 12.19 -6.57 -7.45
N LEU A 132 13.48 -6.19 -7.41
CA LEU A 132 13.94 -5.04 -6.62
C LEU A 132 13.32 -3.72 -7.10
N ALA A 133 13.22 -3.51 -8.41
CA ALA A 133 12.60 -2.31 -8.99
C ALA A 133 11.09 -2.24 -8.66
N GLU A 134 10.37 -3.37 -8.69
CA GLU A 134 8.97 -3.44 -8.25
C GLU A 134 8.82 -3.04 -6.77
N LEU A 135 9.68 -3.59 -5.90
CA LEU A 135 9.66 -3.29 -4.47
C LEU A 135 9.94 -1.80 -4.20
N GLU A 136 10.88 -1.20 -4.92
CA GLU A 136 11.14 0.24 -4.84
C GLU A 136 9.94 1.06 -5.31
N MET A 137 9.41 0.74 -6.49
CA MET A 137 8.27 1.44 -7.11
C MET A 137 7.02 1.44 -6.22
N TYR A 138 6.76 0.34 -5.51
CA TYR A 138 5.60 0.22 -4.61
C TYR A 138 5.91 0.60 -3.15
N GLY A 139 7.10 1.15 -2.90
CA GLY A 139 7.49 1.81 -1.66
C GLY A 139 7.93 0.86 -0.53
N TYR A 140 8.20 -0.41 -0.82
CA TYR A 140 8.62 -1.40 0.18
C TYR A 140 10.00 -1.09 0.79
N PHE A 141 10.80 -0.25 0.14
CA PHE A 141 12.09 0.23 0.65
C PHE A 141 11.96 1.18 1.86
N GLU A 142 10.76 1.69 2.15
CA GLU A 142 10.50 2.44 3.38
C GLU A 142 10.44 1.53 4.62
N GLU A 143 10.05 0.27 4.43
CA GLU A 143 9.94 -0.73 5.51
C GLU A 143 11.25 -1.48 5.71
N LEU A 144 11.96 -1.76 4.62
CA LEU A 144 13.27 -2.42 4.63
C LEU A 144 14.31 -1.55 3.90
N PRO A 145 14.82 -0.47 4.55
CA PRO A 145 15.80 0.44 3.94
C PRO A 145 17.07 -0.24 3.46
N GLU A 146 17.40 -1.41 4.01
CA GLU A 146 18.53 -2.24 3.61
C GLU A 146 18.47 -2.63 2.12
N LEU A 147 17.26 -2.78 1.55
CA LEU A 147 17.08 -3.07 0.13
C LEU A 147 17.62 -1.97 -0.78
N ARG A 148 17.68 -0.71 -0.31
CA ARG A 148 18.25 0.40 -1.09
C ARG A 148 19.71 0.15 -1.46
N LYS A 149 20.45 -0.54 -0.58
CA LYS A 149 21.87 -0.89 -0.80
C LYS A 149 22.01 -1.83 -1.98
N LEU A 150 21.06 -2.74 -2.17
CA LEU A 150 21.06 -3.74 -3.24
C LEU A 150 20.86 -3.12 -4.63
N VAL A 151 20.13 -2.02 -4.74
CA VAL A 151 19.89 -1.34 -6.02
C VAL A 151 21.04 -0.42 -6.41
N HIS A 152 21.71 0.20 -5.43
CA HIS A 152 22.76 1.21 -5.66
C HIS A 152 24.18 0.65 -5.62
N SER A 153 24.35 -0.67 -5.44
CA SER A 153 25.64 -1.35 -5.60
C SER A 153 25.94 -1.50 -7.10
N GLN A 154 26.42 -0.43 -7.72
CA GLN A 154 27.12 -0.45 -9.01
C GLN A 154 28.62 -0.44 -8.78
#